data_AF-A0AA39S320-F1
#
_entry.id   AF-A0AA39S320-F1
#
_cell.length_a   1.000
_cell.length_b   1.000
_cell.length_c   1.000
_cell.angle_alpha   90.00
_cell.angle_beta   90.00
_cell.angle_gamma   90.00
#
_symmetry.space_group_name_H-M   'P 1'
#
loop_
_entity.id
_entity.type
_entity.pdbx_description
1 polymer ?
#
loop_
_entity_poly.entity_id
_entity_poly.type
_entity_poly.pdbx_seq_one_letter_code
_entity_poly.pdbx_strand_id
1 'polypeptide(L)'
;MGSQSHGTGGLFRKGSLVEVTSNLDGFRGAWFVARVVKAPRSSARRSTRKSTFLVEYLNLLSDDGMQPLREHVSFGFIRPIPPFEMHDDQKFQINDVVDGYYNDGWWVGVVYHVWEDSKSYTVVFDDPPDSVKFRSSEVRVHLDWVDGKWVQPPKRQKGVGSSNRKRKRGEHLKSLLRECDGTEGAVDEIIVEDCTTNGLELAIIGEPTEVTDSSSKAEDIEMAIVPSNMVYSDEPLSICLPTIGVDSSTCDRTVNQSSEGEGRLYDTVLQCDTREAAIDNMPFENQIFPLFKSCLPVWSFIQSMEVFRLMPQKPHFRPLNDCDEILREGLAIAQWITFAKVAEQTSELQLDASRSTFNSIIACLSELESHGFDVKVVRSRLLELQTLKESQEQLQTKLENFKCEIVERTNEETKIKAKLDDAIKELNLIEEQINKVDEKKKRIVSMIEENDSKIAKLNWSDDLVNEEIQKFVQNFERLAGSPW
;
A
#
# COMPACT_ATOMS: atom_id res chain seq x y z
N MET A 1 -39.24 -37.30 -12.14
CA MET A 1 -39.10 -35.94 -12.70
C MET A 1 -39.27 -34.95 -11.57
N GLY A 2 -38.24 -34.14 -11.32
CA GLY A 2 -38.18 -33.21 -10.20
C GLY A 2 -36.77 -32.69 -10.05
N SER A 3 -36.30 -31.96 -11.08
CA SER A 3 -34.99 -31.30 -11.08
C SER A 3 -35.01 -30.22 -10.00
N GLN A 4 -34.42 -30.50 -8.84
CA GLN A 4 -34.20 -29.48 -7.81
C GLN A 4 -33.14 -28.52 -8.34
N SER A 5 -33.57 -27.32 -8.74
CA SER A 5 -32.69 -26.18 -8.92
C SER A 5 -32.09 -25.84 -7.56
N HIS A 6 -30.81 -26.15 -7.33
CA HIS A 6 -30.05 -25.62 -6.20
C HIS A 6 -29.93 -24.10 -6.37
N GLY A 7 -30.92 -23.37 -5.87
CA GLY A 7 -30.96 -21.92 -5.97
C GLY A 7 -29.89 -21.28 -5.10
N THR A 8 -29.10 -20.38 -5.69
CA THR A 8 -28.10 -19.49 -5.09
C THR A 8 -28.65 -18.51 -4.03
N GLY A 9 -29.91 -18.69 -3.58
CA GLY A 9 -30.64 -17.78 -2.68
C GLY A 9 -30.12 -17.70 -1.23
N GLY A 10 -29.05 -18.42 -0.89
CA GLY A 10 -28.36 -18.34 0.40
C GLY A 10 -27.19 -17.37 0.43
N LEU A 11 -26.44 -17.21 -0.68
CA LEU A 11 -25.12 -16.59 -0.67
C LEU A 11 -25.17 -15.06 -0.63
N PHE A 12 -26.16 -14.44 -1.27
CA PHE A 12 -26.24 -12.99 -1.48
C PHE A 12 -27.41 -12.34 -0.73
N ARG A 13 -27.57 -12.67 0.56
CA ARG A 13 -28.62 -12.08 1.41
C ARG A 13 -28.16 -10.73 1.96
N LYS A 14 -29.11 -9.92 2.42
CA LYS A 14 -28.79 -8.66 3.11
C LYS A 14 -27.85 -8.98 4.29
N GLY A 15 -26.75 -8.26 4.38
CA GLY A 15 -25.70 -8.42 5.39
C GLY A 15 -24.52 -9.30 4.95
N SER A 16 -24.68 -10.14 3.92
CA SER A 16 -23.59 -10.99 3.40
C SER A 16 -22.41 -10.14 2.93
N LEU A 17 -21.20 -10.59 3.26
CA LEU A 17 -19.98 -10.10 2.65
C LEU A 17 -19.78 -10.77 1.29
N VAL A 18 -19.34 -9.98 0.32
CA VAL A 18 -19.19 -10.35 -1.09
C VAL A 18 -17.96 -9.65 -1.66
N GLU A 19 -17.47 -10.14 -2.79
CA GLU A 19 -16.51 -9.42 -3.60
C GLU A 19 -17.20 -8.92 -4.87
N VAL A 20 -16.87 -7.69 -5.26
CA VAL A 20 -17.45 -7.00 -6.41
C VAL A 20 -16.33 -6.57 -7.35
N THR A 21 -16.55 -6.76 -8.65
CA THR A 21 -15.62 -6.34 -9.70
C THR A 21 -16.28 -5.33 -10.64
N SER A 22 -15.47 -4.62 -11.42
CA SER A 22 -15.92 -3.65 -12.40
C SER A 22 -15.18 -3.83 -13.72
N ASN A 23 -15.87 -3.58 -14.83
CA ASN A 23 -15.27 -3.55 -16.16
C ASN A 23 -14.81 -2.16 -16.59
N LEU A 24 -14.98 -1.14 -15.74
CA LEU A 24 -14.51 0.20 -15.97
C LEU A 24 -12.98 0.22 -16.15
N ASP A 25 -12.52 1.14 -16.97
CA ASP A 25 -11.10 1.29 -17.26
C ASP A 25 -10.31 1.57 -15.98
N GLY A 26 -9.22 0.83 -15.78
CA GLY A 26 -8.43 0.89 -14.55
C GLY A 26 -8.96 0.07 -13.37
N PHE A 27 -10.06 -0.66 -13.49
CA PHE A 27 -10.58 -1.56 -12.43
C PHE A 27 -10.73 -3.03 -12.87
N ARG A 28 -10.34 -3.35 -14.11
CA ARG A 28 -10.47 -4.69 -14.66
C ARG A 28 -9.56 -5.66 -13.90
N GLY A 29 -10.11 -6.78 -13.46
CA GLY A 29 -9.37 -7.75 -12.66
C GLY A 29 -9.22 -7.39 -11.18
N ALA A 30 -9.83 -6.30 -10.70
CA ALA A 30 -9.90 -5.98 -9.28
C ALA A 30 -11.19 -6.52 -8.65
N TRP A 31 -11.08 -6.99 -7.40
CA TRP A 31 -12.18 -7.46 -6.57
C TRP A 31 -12.19 -6.71 -5.24
N PHE A 32 -13.26 -5.95 -5.00
CA PHE A 32 -13.42 -5.13 -3.80
C PHE A 32 -14.40 -5.79 -2.84
N VAL A 33 -14.04 -5.81 -1.55
CA VAL A 33 -14.91 -6.38 -0.52
C VAL A 33 -16.06 -5.41 -0.23
N ALA A 34 -17.28 -5.93 -0.29
CA ALA A 34 -18.50 -5.18 -0.05
C ALA A 34 -19.52 -5.98 0.78
N ARG A 35 -20.51 -5.28 1.30
CA ARG A 35 -21.65 -5.84 2.03
C ARG A 35 -22.92 -5.65 1.24
N VAL A 36 -23.74 -6.70 1.13
CA VAL A 36 -25.05 -6.59 0.48
C VAL A 36 -26.01 -5.80 1.38
N VAL A 37 -26.39 -4.60 0.96
CA VAL A 37 -27.40 -3.77 1.64
C VAL A 37 -28.80 -4.20 1.24
N LYS A 38 -29.00 -4.54 -0.03
CA LYS A 38 -30.30 -4.94 -0.57
C LYS A 38 -30.14 -5.95 -1.70
N ALA A 39 -30.76 -7.12 -1.52
CA ALA A 39 -30.87 -8.11 -2.57
C ALA A 39 -32.04 -7.80 -3.53
N PRO A 40 -31.95 -8.24 -4.79
CA PRO A 40 -33.06 -8.13 -5.74
C PRO A 40 -34.32 -8.82 -5.21
N ARG A 41 -35.47 -8.20 -5.45
CA ARG A 41 -36.77 -8.80 -5.09
C ARG A 41 -37.09 -9.95 -6.06
N SER A 42 -37.30 -11.15 -5.54
CA SER A 42 -37.79 -12.29 -6.32
C SER A 42 -39.20 -11.99 -6.83
N SER A 43 -39.31 -11.46 -8.05
CA SER A 43 -40.59 -11.34 -8.74
C SER A 43 -40.55 -12.28 -9.94
N ALA A 44 -41.48 -13.24 -9.96
CA ALA A 44 -41.60 -14.30 -10.97
C ALA A 44 -41.91 -13.78 -12.41
N ARG A 45 -41.77 -12.48 -12.66
CA ARG A 45 -42.14 -11.80 -13.91
C ARG A 45 -41.07 -10.88 -14.50
N ARG A 46 -39.88 -10.76 -13.88
CA ARG A 46 -38.78 -9.96 -14.43
C ARG A 46 -37.60 -10.83 -14.81
N SER A 47 -37.12 -10.63 -16.04
CA SER A 47 -35.87 -11.22 -16.55
C SER A 47 -34.75 -11.05 -15.52
N THR A 48 -34.07 -12.15 -15.21
CA THR A 48 -32.86 -12.22 -14.36
C THR A 48 -31.77 -11.25 -14.79
N ARG A 49 -31.76 -10.78 -16.05
CA ARG A 49 -30.79 -9.82 -16.60
C ARG A 49 -30.84 -8.40 -16.00
N LYS A 50 -31.93 -7.99 -15.34
CA LYS A 50 -32.03 -6.66 -14.69
C LYS A 50 -31.97 -6.71 -13.17
N SER A 51 -31.56 -7.84 -12.61
CA SER A 51 -31.51 -8.07 -11.17
C SER A 51 -30.21 -7.51 -10.59
N THR A 52 -30.27 -6.37 -9.92
CA THR A 52 -29.10 -5.72 -9.29
C THR A 52 -29.17 -5.77 -7.77
N PHE A 53 -28.00 -5.89 -7.15
CA PHE A 53 -27.77 -5.82 -5.72
C PHE A 53 -27.33 -4.39 -5.36
N LEU A 54 -27.84 -3.83 -4.28
CA LEU A 54 -27.22 -2.64 -3.68
C LEU A 54 -26.15 -3.14 -2.71
N VAL A 55 -24.91 -2.78 -2.96
CA VAL A 55 -23.77 -3.11 -2.10
C VAL A 55 -23.19 -1.85 -1.47
N GLU A 56 -22.51 -2.03 -0.35
CA GLU A 56 -21.73 -1.01 0.34
C GLU A 56 -20.30 -1.51 0.47
N TYR A 57 -19.34 -0.82 -0.14
CA TYR A 57 -17.94 -1.21 -0.10
C TYR A 57 -17.35 -0.99 1.29
N LEU A 58 -16.43 -1.85 1.72
CA LEU A 58 -15.81 -1.73 3.05
C LEU A 58 -14.74 -0.64 3.09
N ASN A 59 -13.92 -0.57 2.05
CA ASN A 59 -12.71 0.26 2.01
C ASN A 59 -12.79 1.40 0.97
N LEU A 60 -13.88 1.48 0.18
CA LEU A 60 -14.09 2.57 -0.77
C LEU A 60 -15.06 3.60 -0.19
N LEU A 61 -14.73 4.87 -0.33
CA LEU A 61 -15.53 5.99 0.14
C LEU A 61 -16.26 6.66 -1.03
N SER A 62 -17.37 7.34 -0.74
CA SER A 62 -18.06 8.22 -1.69
C SER A 62 -17.20 9.43 -2.08
N ASP A 63 -17.63 10.17 -3.10
CA ASP A 63 -16.90 11.35 -3.63
C ASP A 63 -16.61 12.43 -2.57
N ASP A 64 -17.44 12.51 -1.53
CA ASP A 64 -17.25 13.41 -0.39
C ASP A 64 -16.22 12.90 0.64
N GLY A 65 -15.77 11.64 0.53
CA GLY A 65 -14.84 11.00 1.45
C GLY A 65 -15.41 10.71 2.84
N MET A 66 -16.71 10.91 3.06
CA MET A 66 -17.31 10.87 4.40
C MET A 66 -18.02 9.55 4.71
N GLN A 67 -18.51 8.86 3.68
CA GLN A 67 -19.30 7.64 3.84
C GLN A 67 -18.77 6.51 2.94
N PRO A 68 -19.04 5.24 3.29
CA PRO A 68 -18.74 4.13 2.40
C PRO A 68 -19.49 4.25 1.07
N LEU A 69 -18.80 3.96 -0.03
CA LEU A 69 -19.38 3.99 -1.38
C LEU A 69 -20.47 2.92 -1.50
N ARG A 70 -21.60 3.28 -2.13
CA ARG A 70 -22.69 2.35 -2.43
C ARG A 70 -22.99 2.33 -3.91
N GLU A 71 -23.19 1.12 -4.45
CA GLU A 71 -23.40 0.92 -5.90
C GLU A 71 -24.44 -0.18 -6.18
N HIS A 72 -25.13 -0.06 -7.31
CA HIS A 72 -25.98 -1.13 -7.83
C HIS A 72 -25.19 -2.05 -8.78
N VAL A 73 -24.99 -3.29 -8.36
CA VAL A 73 -24.14 -4.27 -9.06
C VAL A 73 -24.99 -5.38 -9.64
N SER A 74 -24.73 -5.77 -10.89
CA SER A 74 -25.43 -6.90 -11.52
C SER A 74 -24.90 -8.24 -11.03
N PHE A 75 -25.66 -9.33 -11.18
CA PHE A 75 -25.23 -10.66 -10.75
C PHE A 75 -23.90 -11.14 -11.37
N GLY A 76 -23.53 -10.65 -12.56
CA GLY A 76 -22.26 -11.02 -13.21
C GLY A 76 -21.02 -10.36 -12.62
N PHE A 77 -21.18 -9.38 -11.73
CA PHE A 77 -20.08 -8.59 -11.14
C PHE A 77 -19.95 -8.81 -9.64
N ILE A 78 -20.62 -9.82 -9.08
CA ILE A 78 -20.65 -10.10 -7.65
C ILE A 78 -20.39 -11.59 -7.40
N ARG A 79 -19.51 -11.90 -6.45
CA ARG A 79 -19.21 -13.28 -6.01
C ARG A 79 -19.17 -13.35 -4.47
N PRO A 80 -19.38 -14.52 -3.85
CA PRO A 80 -19.18 -14.65 -2.41
C PRO A 80 -17.71 -14.38 -2.04
N ILE A 81 -17.40 -14.25 -0.74
CA ILE A 81 -16.00 -14.26 -0.30
C ILE A 81 -15.40 -15.64 -0.64
N PRO A 82 -14.22 -15.71 -1.28
CA PRO A 82 -13.55 -16.97 -1.52
C PRO A 82 -13.23 -17.67 -0.19
N PRO A 83 -13.37 -19.00 -0.11
CA PRO A 83 -13.01 -19.74 1.09
C PRO A 83 -11.51 -19.58 1.30
N PHE A 84 -11.11 -18.86 2.35
CA PHE A 84 -9.69 -18.63 2.62
C PHE A 84 -9.33 -18.86 4.09
N GLU A 85 -8.39 -19.77 4.29
CA GLU A 85 -7.53 -19.84 5.47
C GLU A 85 -6.16 -19.30 5.05
N MET A 86 -5.74 -18.18 5.65
CA MET A 86 -4.37 -17.67 5.54
C MET A 86 -3.44 -18.70 6.19
N HIS A 87 -2.83 -19.59 5.40
CA HIS A 87 -1.73 -20.41 5.91
C HIS A 87 -0.42 -19.69 5.64
N ASP A 88 0.34 -19.39 6.69
CA ASP A 88 1.69 -18.81 6.59
C ASP A 88 2.65 -19.68 5.76
N ASP A 89 2.29 -20.94 5.52
CA ASP A 89 3.04 -21.93 4.74
C ASP A 89 2.67 -21.95 3.25
N GLN A 90 1.67 -21.19 2.80
CA GLN A 90 1.28 -21.11 1.39
C GLN A 90 2.42 -20.53 0.57
N LYS A 91 3.00 -21.33 -0.34
CA LYS A 91 4.11 -20.91 -1.21
C LYS A 91 3.66 -20.86 -2.66
N PHE A 92 3.96 -19.76 -3.31
CA PHE A 92 3.68 -19.56 -4.73
C PHE A 92 4.92 -19.79 -5.60
N GLN A 93 4.71 -20.20 -6.83
CA GLN A 93 5.73 -20.42 -7.86
C GLN A 93 5.54 -19.45 -9.02
N ILE A 94 6.60 -19.23 -9.80
CA ILE A 94 6.53 -18.45 -11.04
C ILE A 94 5.44 -19.05 -11.96
N ASN A 95 4.63 -18.16 -12.55
CA ASN A 95 3.44 -18.41 -13.38
C ASN A 95 2.16 -18.81 -12.63
N ASP A 96 2.17 -18.87 -11.29
CA ASP A 96 0.94 -19.01 -10.52
C ASP A 96 0.06 -17.77 -10.71
N VAL A 97 -1.25 -17.99 -10.91
CA VAL A 97 -2.24 -16.93 -10.94
C VAL A 97 -2.71 -16.69 -9.51
N VAL A 98 -2.60 -15.44 -9.06
CA VAL A 98 -2.82 -15.04 -7.67
C VAL A 98 -3.63 -13.75 -7.62
N ASP A 99 -4.30 -13.52 -6.49
CA ASP A 99 -4.85 -12.21 -6.17
C ASP A 99 -3.87 -11.49 -5.23
N GLY A 100 -3.34 -10.34 -5.63
CA GLY A 100 -2.54 -9.46 -4.78
C GLY A 100 -3.38 -8.34 -4.18
N TYR A 101 -3.27 -8.10 -2.87
CA TYR A 101 -4.02 -7.04 -2.19
C TYR A 101 -3.33 -5.68 -2.37
N TYR A 102 -3.93 -4.80 -3.17
CA TYR A 102 -3.36 -3.51 -3.57
C TYR A 102 -4.47 -2.47 -3.77
N ASN A 103 -4.25 -1.22 -3.36
CA ASN A 103 -5.25 -0.13 -3.48
C ASN A 103 -6.68 -0.54 -3.06
N ASP A 104 -6.80 -1.10 -1.86
CA ASP A 104 -8.08 -1.51 -1.24
C ASP A 104 -8.86 -2.62 -1.96
N GLY A 105 -8.25 -3.30 -2.93
CA GLY A 105 -8.84 -4.41 -3.68
C GLY A 105 -7.89 -5.59 -3.86
N TRP A 106 -8.45 -6.73 -4.25
CA TRP A 106 -7.74 -7.93 -4.65
C TRP A 106 -7.58 -7.96 -6.17
N TRP A 107 -6.35 -7.87 -6.66
CA TRP A 107 -6.04 -7.77 -8.08
C TRP A 107 -5.52 -9.08 -8.62
N VAL A 108 -6.17 -9.58 -9.69
CA VAL A 108 -5.74 -10.79 -10.38
C VAL A 108 -4.44 -10.52 -11.13
N GLY A 109 -3.39 -11.26 -10.81
CA GLY A 109 -2.09 -11.16 -11.45
C GLY A 109 -1.37 -12.50 -11.55
N VAL A 110 -0.16 -12.46 -12.11
CA VAL A 110 0.69 -13.65 -12.28
C VAL A 110 2.01 -13.45 -11.56
N VAL A 111 2.43 -14.44 -10.77
CA VAL A 111 3.73 -14.43 -10.10
C VAL A 111 4.84 -14.46 -11.15
N TYR A 112 5.61 -13.38 -11.23
CA TYR A 112 6.73 -13.24 -12.15
C TYR A 112 8.06 -13.61 -11.49
N HIS A 113 8.20 -13.30 -10.20
CA HIS A 113 9.43 -13.54 -9.45
C HIS A 113 9.12 -14.00 -8.02
N VAL A 114 9.87 -15.00 -7.53
CA VAL A 114 9.87 -15.44 -6.13
C VAL A 114 11.19 -15.02 -5.53
N TRP A 115 11.16 -14.25 -4.44
CA TRP A 115 12.36 -13.73 -3.78
C TRP A 115 13.01 -14.77 -2.87
N GLU A 116 14.28 -14.57 -2.52
CA GLU A 116 15.10 -15.54 -1.75
C GLU A 116 14.51 -15.88 -0.38
N ASP A 117 13.77 -14.94 0.23
CA ASP A 117 13.05 -15.16 1.49
C ASP A 117 11.91 -16.19 1.38
N SER A 118 11.54 -16.59 0.16
CA SER A 118 10.38 -17.44 -0.17
C SER A 118 9.06 -16.94 0.43
N LYS A 119 9.01 -15.67 0.83
CA LYS A 119 7.89 -15.00 1.51
C LYS A 119 7.50 -13.69 0.83
N SER A 120 8.24 -13.28 -0.20
CA SER A 120 7.91 -12.15 -1.05
C SER A 120 7.79 -12.56 -2.50
N TYR A 121 6.83 -11.98 -3.21
CA TYR A 121 6.49 -12.31 -4.59
C TYR A 121 6.33 -11.04 -5.41
N THR A 122 6.94 -10.96 -6.60
CA THR A 122 6.59 -9.91 -7.57
C THR A 122 5.48 -10.45 -8.47
N VAL A 123 4.32 -9.78 -8.44
CA VAL A 123 3.14 -10.13 -9.23
C VAL A 123 2.96 -9.09 -10.32
N VAL A 124 2.71 -9.54 -11.54
CA VAL A 124 2.47 -8.70 -12.71
C VAL A 124 0.98 -8.71 -13.05
N PHE A 125 0.43 -7.52 -13.26
CA PHE A 125 -0.95 -7.27 -13.66
C PHE A 125 -1.00 -6.94 -15.16
N ASP A 126 -2.08 -7.33 -15.83
CA ASP A 126 -2.23 -7.08 -17.27
C ASP A 126 -3.02 -5.79 -17.56
N ASP A 127 -3.90 -5.35 -16.66
CA ASP A 127 -4.79 -4.21 -16.91
C ASP A 127 -5.25 -3.52 -15.59
N PRO A 128 -4.65 -2.39 -15.19
CA PRO A 128 -3.56 -1.71 -15.88
C PRO A 128 -2.25 -2.53 -15.82
N PRO A 129 -1.38 -2.43 -16.84
CA PRO A 129 -0.08 -3.09 -16.81
C PRO A 129 0.79 -2.50 -15.70
N ASP A 130 1.08 -3.32 -14.67
CA ASP A 130 1.92 -2.93 -13.54
C ASP A 130 2.59 -4.18 -12.93
N SER A 131 3.62 -3.98 -12.11
CA SER A 131 4.28 -5.04 -11.34
C SER A 131 4.57 -4.58 -9.93
N VAL A 132 4.05 -5.31 -8.94
CA VAL A 132 4.15 -4.92 -7.52
C VAL A 132 4.72 -6.09 -6.72
N LYS A 133 5.57 -5.76 -5.74
CA LYS A 133 6.14 -6.72 -4.78
C LYS A 133 5.21 -6.84 -3.58
N PHE A 134 4.79 -8.06 -3.29
CA PHE A 134 3.88 -8.40 -2.19
C PHE A 134 4.57 -9.31 -1.18
N ARG A 135 4.16 -9.21 0.09
CA ARG A 135 4.44 -10.22 1.12
C ARG A 135 3.48 -11.40 0.96
N SER A 136 3.83 -12.56 1.53
CA SER A 136 2.97 -13.75 1.52
C SER A 136 1.56 -13.48 2.07
N SER A 137 1.47 -12.64 3.11
CA SER A 137 0.19 -12.24 3.72
C SER A 137 -0.69 -11.35 2.84
N GLU A 138 -0.15 -10.80 1.75
CA GLU A 138 -0.82 -9.89 0.82
C GLU A 138 -1.19 -10.58 -0.50
N VAL A 139 -0.90 -11.88 -0.61
CA VAL A 139 -1.17 -12.69 -1.82
C VAL A 139 -2.03 -13.89 -1.43
N ARG A 140 -3.04 -14.18 -2.24
CA ARG A 140 -3.84 -15.41 -2.12
C ARG A 140 -3.94 -16.12 -3.45
N VAL A 141 -4.27 -17.42 -3.40
CA VAL A 141 -4.60 -18.19 -4.60
C VAL A 141 -5.79 -17.52 -5.31
N HIS A 142 -5.63 -17.25 -6.60
CA HIS A 142 -6.74 -16.75 -7.40
C HIS A 142 -7.75 -17.87 -7.65
N LEU A 143 -9.03 -17.60 -7.39
CA LEU A 143 -10.15 -18.50 -7.64
C LEU A 143 -11.20 -17.78 -8.47
N ASP A 144 -11.71 -18.46 -9.50
CA ASP A 144 -12.86 -18.03 -10.29
C ASP A 144 -14.15 -18.56 -9.68
N TRP A 145 -15.19 -17.73 -9.64
CA TRP A 145 -16.52 -18.13 -9.23
C TRP A 145 -17.36 -18.45 -10.47
N VAL A 146 -17.51 -19.74 -10.78
CA VAL A 146 -18.20 -20.23 -11.98
C VAL A 146 -19.32 -21.17 -11.57
N ASP A 147 -20.55 -20.88 -12.03
CA ASP A 147 -21.73 -21.72 -11.81
C ASP A 147 -21.96 -22.17 -10.36
N GLY A 148 -21.69 -21.28 -9.41
CA GLY A 148 -21.92 -21.55 -7.99
C GLY A 148 -20.78 -22.33 -7.31
N LYS A 149 -19.61 -22.45 -7.95
CA LYS A 149 -18.44 -23.14 -7.42
C LYS A 149 -17.17 -22.30 -7.58
N TRP A 150 -16.23 -22.48 -6.66
CA TRP A 150 -14.89 -21.92 -6.76
C TRP A 150 -14.00 -22.87 -7.57
N VAL A 151 -13.30 -22.32 -8.56
CA VAL A 151 -12.42 -23.06 -9.46
C VAL A 151 -11.07 -22.36 -9.51
N GLN A 152 -9.98 -23.11 -9.34
CA GLN A 152 -8.64 -22.58 -9.53
C GLN A 152 -8.26 -22.64 -11.02
N PRO A 153 -7.92 -21.51 -11.65
CA PRO A 153 -7.51 -21.51 -13.05
C PRO A 153 -6.08 -22.08 -13.23
N PRO A 154 -5.74 -22.56 -14.45
CA PRO A 154 -4.40 -23.06 -14.74
C PRO A 154 -3.36 -21.94 -14.69
N LYS A 155 -2.09 -22.31 -14.44
CA LYS A 155 -0.94 -21.40 -14.50
C LYS A 155 -0.86 -20.70 -15.86
N ARG A 156 -0.48 -19.42 -15.87
CA ARG A 156 -0.37 -18.60 -17.08
C ARG A 156 1.09 -18.23 -17.35
N GLN A 157 1.64 -18.71 -18.47
CA GLN A 157 2.95 -18.28 -18.98
C GLN A 157 2.77 -17.05 -19.89
N LYS A 158 3.52 -15.97 -19.67
CA LYS A 158 3.61 -14.90 -20.68
C LYS A 158 4.34 -15.43 -21.90
N GLY A 159 3.61 -15.65 -22.99
CA GLY A 159 4.18 -15.92 -24.30
C GLY A 159 4.99 -14.72 -24.79
N VAL A 160 6.27 -14.93 -25.09
CA VAL A 160 7.08 -13.98 -25.86
C VAL A 160 6.51 -13.93 -27.28
N GLY A 161 5.77 -12.87 -27.63
CA GLY A 161 5.53 -12.51 -29.03
C GLY A 161 4.13 -12.02 -29.42
N SER A 162 4.11 -10.77 -29.92
CA SER A 162 3.04 -10.07 -30.67
C SER A 162 1.80 -9.61 -29.87
N SER A 163 1.50 -8.31 -29.75
CA SER A 163 1.62 -7.26 -30.76
C SER A 163 1.89 -5.87 -30.15
N ASN A 164 2.95 -5.24 -30.65
CA ASN A 164 3.15 -3.80 -30.56
C ASN A 164 2.00 -3.07 -31.26
N ARG A 165 1.14 -2.41 -30.49
CA ARG A 165 0.44 -1.21 -30.96
C ARG A 165 0.81 -0.05 -30.05
N LYS A 166 1.80 0.73 -30.52
CA LYS A 166 2.08 2.10 -30.09
C LYS A 166 0.78 2.84 -29.81
N ARG A 167 0.57 3.31 -28.57
CA ARG A 167 -0.24 4.52 -28.32
C ARG A 167 0.49 5.42 -27.32
N LYS A 168 0.25 6.71 -27.53
CA LYS A 168 1.12 7.84 -27.23
C LYS A 168 1.24 8.15 -25.74
N ARG A 169 2.43 8.64 -25.40
CA ARG A 169 2.78 9.52 -24.27
C ARG A 169 1.70 10.60 -24.06
N GLY A 170 1.18 10.71 -22.84
CA GLY A 170 0.27 11.76 -22.38
C GLY A 170 0.46 11.94 -20.88
N GLU A 171 0.63 13.20 -20.48
CA GLU A 171 1.02 13.68 -19.16
C GLU A 171 -0.08 13.51 -18.09
N HIS A 172 0.33 13.64 -16.83
CA HIS A 172 -0.51 13.70 -15.63
C HIS A 172 -1.80 14.50 -15.81
N LEU A 173 -2.92 13.95 -15.34
CA LEU A 173 -3.91 14.76 -14.64
C LEU A 173 -4.69 13.93 -13.60
N LYS A 174 -4.67 14.46 -12.37
CA LYS A 174 -5.61 14.17 -11.29
C LYS A 174 -7.04 14.55 -11.70
N SER A 175 -7.99 13.93 -11.01
CA SER A 175 -9.40 14.30 -10.87
C SER A 175 -10.20 14.37 -12.16
N LEU A 176 -11.25 13.55 -12.26
CA LEU A 176 -12.58 13.89 -12.77
C LEU A 176 -13.45 12.63 -12.74
N LEU A 177 -14.16 12.41 -11.64
CA LEU A 177 -15.45 11.74 -11.70
C LEU A 177 -16.50 12.86 -11.68
N ARG A 178 -17.04 13.15 -12.86
CA ARG A 178 -18.31 13.87 -13.01
C ARG A 178 -19.13 13.20 -14.10
N GLU A 179 -20.33 12.80 -13.69
CA GLU A 179 -21.59 12.59 -14.41
C GLU A 179 -21.55 12.13 -15.87
N CYS A 180 -22.25 11.02 -16.14
CA CYS A 180 -23.20 10.95 -17.25
C CYS A 180 -24.40 10.08 -16.87
N ASP A 181 -25.58 10.70 -16.87
CA ASP A 181 -26.90 10.08 -16.93
C ASP A 181 -27.06 9.22 -18.19
N GLY A 182 -27.95 8.23 -18.10
CA GLY A 182 -28.10 7.18 -19.09
C GLY A 182 -28.81 7.56 -20.39
N THR A 183 -28.70 6.68 -21.39
CA THR A 183 -29.84 6.08 -22.12
C THR A 183 -29.36 5.01 -23.12
N GLU A 184 -30.05 3.87 -23.03
CA GLU A 184 -30.44 2.89 -24.06
C GLU A 184 -29.56 2.60 -25.31
N GLY A 185 -29.15 1.33 -25.40
CA GLY A 185 -29.65 0.45 -26.47
C GLY A 185 -28.70 0.09 -27.61
N ALA A 186 -28.17 -1.14 -27.59
CA ALA A 186 -28.10 -2.03 -28.76
C ALA A 186 -27.62 -3.41 -28.31
N VAL A 187 -28.35 -4.44 -28.74
CA VAL A 187 -28.09 -5.85 -28.49
C VAL A 187 -27.35 -6.38 -29.72
N ASP A 188 -26.26 -7.10 -29.52
CA ASP A 188 -25.82 -8.10 -30.50
C ASP A 188 -25.45 -9.40 -29.78
N GLU A 189 -25.96 -10.46 -30.38
CA GLU A 189 -26.09 -11.83 -29.90
C GLU A 189 -24.98 -12.68 -30.51
N ILE A 190 -24.16 -13.36 -29.69
CA ILE A 190 -23.29 -14.44 -30.18
C ILE A 190 -23.29 -15.60 -29.18
N ILE A 191 -24.12 -16.60 -29.53
CA ILE A 191 -23.93 -18.07 -29.52
C ILE A 191 -22.88 -18.64 -28.56
N VAL A 192 -23.38 -19.46 -27.62
CA VAL A 192 -22.62 -20.39 -26.78
C VAL A 192 -22.64 -21.76 -27.46
N GLU A 193 -21.47 -22.37 -27.67
CA GLU A 193 -21.32 -23.78 -28.03
C GLU A 193 -20.83 -24.57 -26.83
N ASP A 194 -21.46 -25.72 -26.64
CA ASP A 194 -21.49 -26.58 -25.47
C ASP A 194 -20.41 -27.70 -25.51
N CYS A 195 -20.36 -28.47 -24.41
CA CYS A 195 -19.79 -29.83 -24.27
C CYS A 195 -18.28 -29.93 -23.96
N THR A 196 -17.75 -30.82 -23.11
CA THR A 196 -18.33 -31.94 -22.32
C THR A 196 -17.28 -32.43 -21.32
N THR A 197 -17.77 -33.01 -20.23
CA THR A 197 -17.09 -33.70 -19.14
C THR A 197 -16.40 -35.00 -19.56
N ASN A 198 -15.25 -35.30 -18.92
CA ASN A 198 -14.77 -36.63 -18.51
C ASN A 198 -13.93 -36.35 -17.24
N GLY A 199 -14.23 -36.81 -16.02
CA GLY A 199 -14.62 -38.16 -15.63
C GLY A 199 -13.34 -38.97 -15.39
N LEU A 200 -12.83 -38.99 -14.16
CA LEU A 200 -12.22 -40.17 -13.52
C LEU A 200 -11.83 -39.90 -12.06
N GLU A 201 -12.33 -40.82 -11.26
CA GLU A 201 -12.32 -41.06 -9.83
C GLU A 201 -11.04 -41.77 -9.40
N LEU A 202 -10.52 -41.52 -8.19
CA LEU A 202 -9.92 -42.58 -7.34
C LEU A 202 -9.68 -42.10 -5.91
N ALA A 203 -10.35 -42.79 -4.99
CA ALA A 203 -10.22 -42.76 -3.53
C ALA A 203 -9.03 -43.59 -3.03
N ILE A 204 -8.45 -43.29 -1.85
CA ILE A 204 -7.94 -44.20 -0.77
C ILE A 204 -7.74 -43.33 0.51
N ILE A 205 -8.56 -43.42 1.57
CA ILE A 205 -8.47 -44.23 2.82
C ILE A 205 -7.15 -44.09 3.61
N GLY A 206 -7.23 -43.67 4.89
CA GLY A 206 -6.16 -43.82 5.88
C GLY A 206 -6.44 -43.08 7.19
N GLU A 207 -6.93 -43.84 8.18
CA GLU A 207 -7.21 -43.46 9.58
C GLU A 207 -5.93 -43.19 10.42
N PRO A 208 -6.06 -42.69 11.68
CA PRO A 208 -5.04 -41.93 12.40
C PRO A 208 -4.16 -42.77 13.31
N THR A 209 -2.95 -42.26 13.61
CA THR A 209 -2.13 -42.76 14.71
C THR A 209 -1.56 -41.61 15.54
N GLU A 210 -1.93 -41.60 16.82
CA GLU A 210 -1.26 -40.91 17.92
C GLU A 210 0.18 -41.43 18.08
N VAL A 211 1.18 -40.57 18.32
CA VAL A 211 2.33 -40.86 19.20
C VAL A 211 2.96 -39.54 19.71
N THR A 212 2.77 -39.31 21.01
CA THR A 212 3.66 -38.74 22.06
C THR A 212 4.64 -37.58 21.79
N ASP A 213 4.39 -36.50 22.53
CA ASP A 213 5.29 -35.75 23.44
C ASP A 213 6.82 -35.84 23.26
N SER A 214 7.44 -34.69 23.01
CA SER A 214 8.78 -34.38 23.49
C SER A 214 8.91 -32.89 23.82
N SER A 215 9.44 -32.64 25.02
CA SER A 215 9.47 -31.34 25.70
C SER A 215 10.52 -30.39 25.12
N SER A 216 10.21 -29.09 25.07
CA SER A 216 11.19 -28.05 25.41
C SER A 216 10.53 -26.70 25.74
N LYS A 217 10.56 -26.38 27.05
CA LYS A 217 10.75 -25.06 27.67
C LYS A 217 9.85 -23.89 27.23
N ALA A 218 8.84 -23.60 28.04
CA ALA A 218 8.21 -22.29 28.14
C ALA A 218 8.98 -21.42 29.15
N GLU A 219 9.22 -20.15 28.80
CA GLU A 219 9.60 -19.10 29.75
C GLU A 219 8.33 -18.41 30.24
N ASP A 220 8.22 -18.31 31.56
CA ASP A 220 7.09 -17.73 32.29
C ASP A 220 7.02 -16.21 32.05
N ILE A 221 5.89 -15.72 31.53
CA ILE A 221 5.50 -14.31 31.63
C ILE A 221 4.59 -14.19 32.86
N GLU A 222 5.16 -13.62 33.91
CA GLU A 222 4.48 -13.33 35.17
C GLU A 222 3.35 -12.32 34.94
N MET A 223 2.12 -12.75 35.21
CA MET A 223 0.90 -11.96 35.11
C MET A 223 0.68 -11.25 36.44
N ALA A 224 1.00 -9.96 36.50
CA ALA A 224 0.85 -9.16 37.71
C ALA A 224 -0.64 -8.94 38.05
N ILE A 225 -1.04 -9.47 39.21
CA ILE A 225 -2.30 -9.25 39.88
C ILE A 225 -2.36 -7.80 40.39
N VAL A 226 -3.41 -7.09 40.02
CA VAL A 226 -3.76 -5.75 40.55
C VAL A 226 -4.27 -5.87 41.98
N PRO A 227 -3.71 -5.18 42.98
CA PRO A 227 -4.39 -4.97 44.25
C PRO A 227 -5.22 -3.68 44.18
N SER A 228 -6.53 -3.81 44.37
CA SER A 228 -7.39 -2.71 44.77
C SER A 228 -6.98 -2.20 46.15
N ASN A 229 -6.43 -0.99 46.22
CA ASN A 229 -6.51 -0.08 47.37
C ASN A 229 -6.11 1.33 46.91
N MET A 230 -7.11 2.11 46.48
CA MET A 230 -6.97 3.54 46.21
C MET A 230 -7.06 4.30 47.55
N VAL A 231 -5.93 4.79 48.03
CA VAL A 231 -5.88 5.87 49.02
C VAL A 231 -5.82 7.17 48.21
N TYR A 232 -6.85 8.00 48.36
CA TYR A 232 -6.89 9.35 47.79
C TYR A 232 -5.86 10.22 48.53
N SER A 233 -4.88 10.74 47.80
CA SER A 233 -4.03 11.83 48.28
C SER A 233 -4.40 13.09 47.51
N ASP A 234 -5.18 13.96 48.15
CA ASP A 234 -5.35 15.36 47.74
C ASP A 234 -4.05 16.10 48.08
N GLU A 235 -3.15 16.25 47.10
CA GLU A 235 -2.10 17.27 47.16
C GLU A 235 -2.57 18.51 46.39
N PRO A 236 -2.67 19.70 47.02
CA PRO A 236 -2.94 20.92 46.30
C PRO A 236 -1.71 21.31 45.47
N LEU A 237 -1.94 21.76 44.24
CA LEU A 237 -0.89 22.32 43.38
C LEU A 237 -0.21 23.49 44.11
N SER A 238 1.05 23.28 44.52
CA SER A 238 1.88 24.31 45.13
C SER A 238 2.15 25.44 44.12
N ILE A 239 1.54 26.59 44.36
CA ILE A 239 1.78 27.81 43.58
C ILE A 239 3.18 28.35 43.94
N CYS A 240 4.13 28.24 43.00
CA CYS A 240 5.39 28.99 43.08
C CYS A 240 5.13 30.45 42.72
N LEU A 241 5.09 31.34 43.71
CA LEU A 241 5.16 32.79 43.48
C LEU A 241 6.61 33.20 43.25
N PRO A 242 6.91 34.06 42.24
CA PRO A 242 8.24 34.62 42.10
C PRO A 242 8.46 35.70 43.18
N THR A 243 9.58 35.57 43.89
CA THR A 243 10.07 36.51 44.89
C THR A 243 10.28 37.89 44.26
N ILE A 244 9.40 38.85 44.57
CA ILE A 244 9.69 40.28 44.41
C ILE A 244 10.10 40.78 45.80
N GLY A 245 11.38 41.08 45.97
CA GLY A 245 11.87 41.80 47.14
C GLY A 245 11.35 43.23 47.11
N VAL A 246 10.58 43.61 48.12
CA VAL A 246 10.38 45.01 48.50
C VAL A 246 10.41 45.11 50.02
N ASP A 247 11.13 46.12 50.49
CA ASP A 247 11.52 46.35 51.86
C ASP A 247 10.37 46.47 52.87
N SER A 248 10.72 46.03 54.07
CA SER A 248 10.05 46.23 55.34
C SER A 248 9.58 47.67 55.56
N SER A 249 8.31 47.85 55.91
CA SER A 249 7.95 48.84 56.93
C SER A 249 6.74 48.40 57.76
N THR A 250 6.98 48.49 59.06
CA THR A 250 6.22 48.09 60.24
C THR A 250 4.83 48.73 60.35
N CYS A 251 3.82 47.95 60.77
CA CYS A 251 2.99 48.31 61.92
C CYS A 251 2.22 47.10 62.50
N ASP A 252 2.39 46.92 63.81
CA ASP A 252 1.61 46.08 64.71
C ASP A 252 0.12 46.44 64.66
N ARG A 253 -0.79 45.46 64.78
CA ARG A 253 -1.49 45.15 66.06
C ARG A 253 -2.60 44.10 65.94
N THR A 254 -2.58 43.21 66.95
CA THR A 254 -3.69 42.54 67.66
C THR A 254 -4.52 41.41 67.03
N VAL A 255 -4.22 40.24 67.59
CA VAL A 255 -5.09 39.09 67.92
C VAL A 255 -6.51 39.47 68.34
N ASN A 256 -7.52 38.75 67.83
CA ASN A 256 -8.55 38.09 68.64
C ASN A 256 -9.29 36.97 67.89
N GLN A 257 -9.72 36.01 68.70
CA GLN A 257 -10.09 34.63 68.38
C GLN A 257 -11.58 34.45 68.03
N SER A 258 -11.85 33.36 67.31
CA SER A 258 -12.96 32.39 67.44
C SER A 258 -14.43 32.84 67.35
N SER A 259 -15.19 32.21 66.45
CA SER A 259 -16.28 31.30 66.84
C SER A 259 -16.83 30.50 65.65
N GLU A 260 -17.12 29.24 65.93
CA GLU A 260 -17.77 28.24 65.08
C GLU A 260 -19.25 28.58 64.84
N GLY A 261 -19.80 28.10 63.73
CA GLY A 261 -21.23 28.13 63.45
C GLY A 261 -21.59 27.29 62.23
N GLU A 262 -22.01 26.06 62.48
CA GLU A 262 -22.65 25.14 61.52
C GLU A 262 -23.92 25.74 60.89
N GLY A 263 -24.28 25.32 59.66
CA GLY A 263 -25.69 25.22 59.29
C GLY A 263 -26.09 25.46 57.83
N ARG A 264 -26.35 24.35 57.13
CA ARG A 264 -27.44 24.12 56.16
C ARG A 264 -27.54 24.95 54.87
N LEU A 265 -27.26 24.25 53.77
CA LEU A 265 -28.21 23.85 52.72
C LEU A 265 -29.46 24.73 52.54
N TYR A 266 -29.57 25.41 51.40
CA TYR A 266 -30.83 25.57 50.69
C TYR A 266 -30.59 25.55 49.17
N ASP A 267 -31.20 24.56 48.52
CA ASP A 267 -31.60 24.59 47.12
C ASP A 267 -32.59 25.73 46.92
N THR A 268 -32.38 26.58 45.91
CA THR A 268 -33.46 27.35 45.30
C THR A 268 -33.26 27.38 43.79
N VAL A 269 -34.03 26.53 43.13
CA VAL A 269 -34.42 26.66 41.72
C VAL A 269 -35.06 28.03 41.54
N LEU A 270 -34.49 28.90 40.70
CA LEU A 270 -35.22 30.05 40.16
C LEU A 270 -35.16 30.05 38.63
N GLN A 271 -36.36 29.83 38.10
CA GLN A 271 -36.80 29.89 36.72
C GLN A 271 -36.75 31.35 36.24
N CYS A 272 -36.02 31.63 35.15
CA CYS A 272 -35.96 32.98 34.56
C CYS A 272 -37.04 33.15 33.50
N ASP A 273 -38.03 33.98 33.82
CA ASP A 273 -39.02 34.52 32.90
C ASP A 273 -38.37 35.43 31.84
N THR A 274 -38.78 35.23 30.60
CA THR A 274 -38.41 36.03 29.44
C THR A 274 -39.06 37.42 29.55
N ARG A 275 -38.26 38.48 29.59
CA ARG A 275 -38.73 39.84 29.29
C ARG A 275 -37.83 40.47 28.25
N GLU A 276 -38.37 40.55 27.04
CA GLU A 276 -37.90 41.41 25.97
C GLU A 276 -37.90 42.87 26.42
N ALA A 277 -36.75 43.53 26.31
CA ALA A 277 -36.69 44.97 26.24
C ALA A 277 -35.64 45.34 25.18
N ALA A 278 -36.16 45.95 24.11
CA ALA A 278 -35.37 46.57 23.05
C ALA A 278 -34.42 47.63 23.64
N ILE A 279 -33.16 47.59 23.24
CA ILE A 279 -32.24 48.73 23.39
C ILE A 279 -31.62 49.02 22.03
N ASP A 280 -31.89 50.25 21.62
CA ASP A 280 -31.51 50.94 20.41
C ASP A 280 -30.00 51.24 20.36
N ASN A 281 -29.54 51.53 19.15
CA ASN A 281 -28.17 51.76 18.70
C ASN A 281 -27.25 52.60 19.64
N MET A 282 -26.04 52.08 19.92
CA MET A 282 -24.89 52.84 20.47
C MET A 282 -23.59 52.43 19.75
N PRO A 283 -22.67 53.36 19.43
CA PRO A 283 -21.53 53.13 18.56
C PRO A 283 -20.45 52.26 19.22
N PHE A 284 -19.89 51.36 18.41
CA PHE A 284 -18.99 50.28 18.80
C PHE A 284 -17.53 50.78 18.81
N GLU A 285 -17.09 51.41 19.91
CA GLU A 285 -15.66 51.65 20.14
C GLU A 285 -15.23 51.23 21.56
N ASN A 286 -14.29 50.29 21.62
CA ASN A 286 -13.46 49.87 22.76
C ASN A 286 -14.15 49.39 24.06
N GLN A 287 -15.06 48.42 23.97
CA GLN A 287 -15.68 47.79 25.15
C GLN A 287 -14.96 46.53 25.70
N ILE A 288 -13.71 46.23 25.35
CA ILE A 288 -13.00 45.11 26.01
C ILE A 288 -12.64 45.45 27.47
N PHE A 289 -12.38 46.73 27.76
CA PHE A 289 -11.89 47.18 29.08
C PHE A 289 -12.96 47.41 30.16
N PRO A 290 -14.23 47.75 29.87
CA PRO A 290 -15.25 47.86 30.92
C PRO A 290 -15.82 46.50 31.37
N LEU A 291 -15.61 45.42 30.61
CA LEU A 291 -16.26 44.11 30.83
C LEU A 291 -15.50 43.18 31.81
N PHE A 292 -14.23 43.45 32.10
CA PHE A 292 -13.35 42.52 32.83
C PHE A 292 -12.51 43.25 33.89
N LYS A 293 -13.19 43.96 34.81
CA LYS A 293 -12.52 44.76 35.84
C LYS A 293 -11.98 43.94 37.01
N SER A 294 -12.40 42.70 37.19
CA SER A 294 -12.17 41.94 38.43
C SER A 294 -10.83 41.18 38.45
N CYS A 295 -10.21 40.87 37.31
CA CYS A 295 -8.92 40.16 37.24
C CYS A 295 -7.75 40.96 36.61
N LEU A 296 -7.69 42.29 36.82
CA LEU A 296 -6.64 43.16 36.27
C LEU A 296 -5.19 42.63 36.39
N PRO A 297 -4.76 42.01 37.51
CA PRO A 297 -3.40 41.45 37.61
C PRO A 297 -3.12 40.27 36.68
N VAL A 298 -4.12 39.44 36.39
CA VAL A 298 -3.98 38.28 35.49
C VAL A 298 -3.94 38.76 34.04
N TRP A 299 -4.74 39.76 33.70
CA TRP A 299 -4.75 40.34 32.36
C TRP A 299 -3.41 40.97 31.98
N SER A 300 -2.75 41.67 32.90
CA SER A 300 -1.42 42.25 32.64
C SER A 300 -0.35 41.16 32.44
N PHE A 301 -0.43 40.06 33.19
CA PHE A 301 0.43 38.89 32.99
C PHE A 301 0.22 38.27 31.59
N ILE A 302 -1.01 37.97 31.21
CA ILE A 302 -1.33 37.38 29.90
C ILE A 302 -0.85 38.29 28.77
N GLN A 303 -1.15 39.58 28.84
CA GLN A 303 -0.71 40.55 27.82
C GLN A 303 0.81 40.69 27.71
N SER A 304 1.56 40.35 28.77
CA SER A 304 3.03 40.38 28.76
C SER A 304 3.67 39.17 28.06
N MET A 305 2.92 38.08 27.82
CA MET A 305 3.44 36.89 27.16
C MET A 305 3.96 37.23 25.76
N GLU A 306 5.09 36.60 25.37
CA GLU A 306 5.75 36.89 24.10
C GLU A 306 4.85 36.68 22.88
N VAL A 307 4.04 35.63 22.89
CA VAL A 307 3.07 35.34 21.83
C VAL A 307 2.13 36.51 21.53
N PHE A 308 1.67 37.25 22.54
CA PHE A 308 0.77 38.39 22.36
C PHE A 308 1.49 39.70 22.05
N ARG A 309 2.79 39.79 22.36
CA ARG A 309 3.66 40.86 21.84
C ARG A 309 3.92 40.69 20.35
N LEU A 310 4.12 39.45 19.88
CA LEU A 310 4.37 39.11 18.48
C LEU A 310 3.11 39.07 17.62
N MET A 311 2.01 38.58 18.18
CA MET A 311 0.71 38.46 17.51
C MET A 311 -0.38 39.11 18.38
N PRO A 312 -0.50 40.45 18.36
CA PRO A 312 -1.52 41.16 19.13
C PRO A 312 -2.94 40.72 18.76
N GLN A 313 -3.75 40.40 19.76
CA GLN A 313 -5.10 39.85 19.59
C GLN A 313 -6.19 40.86 20.01
N LYS A 314 -7.33 40.82 19.32
CA LYS A 314 -8.55 41.60 19.66
C LYS A 314 -9.82 40.74 19.57
N PRO A 315 -9.92 39.68 20.40
CA PRO A 315 -11.07 38.78 20.39
C PRO A 315 -12.36 39.49 20.80
N HIS A 316 -13.48 39.03 20.23
CA HIS A 316 -14.79 39.63 20.46
C HIS A 316 -15.61 38.92 21.54
N PHE A 317 -15.30 37.66 21.86
CA PHE A 317 -15.98 36.85 22.88
C PHE A 317 -17.51 36.75 22.83
N ARG A 318 -18.15 37.16 21.71
CA ARG A 318 -19.60 37.02 21.47
C ARG A 318 -20.23 35.70 21.94
N PRO A 319 -19.62 34.51 21.76
CA PRO A 319 -20.21 33.26 22.27
C PRO A 319 -20.42 33.22 23.79
N LEU A 320 -19.73 34.08 24.56
CA LEU A 320 -19.79 34.14 26.01
C LEU A 320 -20.78 35.20 26.53
N ASN A 321 -21.55 35.86 25.66
CA ASN A 321 -22.45 36.95 26.04
C ASN A 321 -23.54 36.54 27.04
N ASP A 322 -23.96 35.28 27.00
CA ASP A 322 -25.02 34.74 27.86
C ASP A 322 -24.48 34.24 29.23
N CYS A 323 -23.16 34.25 29.42
CA CYS A 323 -22.53 33.82 30.66
C CYS A 323 -22.55 34.92 31.72
N ASP A 324 -22.69 34.54 33.00
CA ASP A 324 -22.45 35.44 34.14
C ASP A 324 -21.07 36.11 34.04
N GLU A 325 -20.93 37.35 34.54
CA GLU A 325 -19.71 38.16 34.40
C GLU A 325 -18.45 37.43 34.92
N ILE A 326 -18.55 36.75 36.06
CA ILE A 326 -17.42 36.03 36.67
C ILE A 326 -17.01 34.85 35.77
N LEU A 327 -18.00 34.07 35.31
CA LEU A 327 -17.76 32.91 34.43
C LEU A 327 -17.24 33.35 33.07
N ARG A 328 -17.76 34.45 32.53
CA ARG A 328 -17.36 35.04 31.25
C ARG A 328 -15.89 35.48 31.30
N GLU A 329 -15.48 36.14 32.38
CA GLU A 329 -14.08 36.55 32.58
C GLU A 329 -13.15 35.33 32.65
N GLY A 330 -13.52 34.31 33.43
CA GLY A 330 -12.74 33.08 33.55
C GLY A 330 -12.60 32.32 32.22
N LEU A 331 -13.69 32.21 31.46
CA LEU A 331 -13.67 31.58 30.13
C LEU A 331 -12.86 32.39 29.11
N ALA A 332 -12.95 33.72 29.15
CA ALA A 332 -12.12 34.57 28.29
C ALA A 332 -10.63 34.34 28.59
N ILE A 333 -10.23 34.35 29.86
CA ILE A 333 -8.85 34.03 30.29
C ILE A 333 -8.41 32.66 29.76
N ALA A 334 -9.26 31.64 29.90
CA ALA A 334 -8.97 30.29 29.39
C ALA A 334 -8.71 30.28 27.88
N GLN A 335 -9.50 31.03 27.10
CA GLN A 335 -9.30 31.15 25.65
C GLN A 335 -7.98 31.87 25.30
N TRP A 336 -7.58 32.91 26.05
CA TRP A 336 -6.26 33.54 25.87
C TRP A 336 -5.12 32.55 26.13
N ILE A 337 -5.16 31.83 27.25
CA ILE A 337 -4.14 30.81 27.55
C ILE A 337 -4.12 29.71 26.48
N THR A 338 -5.30 29.32 25.99
CA THR A 338 -5.44 28.32 24.92
C THR A 338 -4.77 28.80 23.63
N PHE A 339 -4.98 30.05 23.21
CA PHE A 339 -4.27 30.61 22.04
C PHE A 339 -2.74 30.56 22.22
N ALA A 340 -2.25 30.98 23.39
CA ALA A 340 -0.82 30.96 23.69
C ALA A 340 -0.26 29.53 23.59
N LYS A 341 -0.98 28.55 24.15
CA LYS A 341 -0.55 27.16 24.12
C LYS A 341 -0.57 26.58 22.72
N VAL A 342 -1.58 26.88 21.93
CA VAL A 342 -1.70 26.44 20.54
C VAL A 342 -0.58 27.01 19.67
N ALA A 343 -0.23 28.29 19.87
CA ALA A 343 0.88 28.93 19.15
C ALA A 343 2.24 28.30 19.52
N GLU A 344 2.49 28.07 20.81
CA GLU A 344 3.68 27.38 21.32
C GLU A 344 3.76 25.96 20.74
N GLN A 345 2.70 25.16 20.86
CA GLN A 345 2.66 23.80 20.32
C GLN A 345 2.90 23.77 18.81
N THR A 346 2.33 24.71 18.06
CA THR A 346 2.56 24.81 16.61
C THR A 346 4.03 25.11 16.30
N SER A 347 4.72 25.89 17.14
CA SER A 347 6.14 26.22 16.96
C SER A 347 7.09 25.08 17.34
N GLU A 348 6.66 24.19 18.24
CA GLU A 348 7.45 23.05 18.74
C GLU A 348 7.14 21.73 18.02
N LEU A 349 6.24 21.74 17.03
CA LEU A 349 5.87 20.56 16.26
C LEU A 349 7.09 19.88 15.62
N GLN A 350 7.25 18.60 15.95
CA GLN A 350 8.31 17.75 15.42
C GLN A 350 7.87 17.03 14.14
N LEU A 351 8.85 16.57 13.36
CA LEU A 351 8.60 15.87 12.09
C LEU A 351 7.81 14.56 12.30
N ASP A 352 8.04 13.88 13.42
CA ASP A 352 7.37 12.63 13.81
C ASP A 352 5.99 12.85 14.43
N ALA A 353 5.53 14.10 14.58
CA ALA A 353 4.23 14.41 15.14
C ALA A 353 3.09 13.70 14.38
N SER A 354 2.18 13.10 15.13
CA SER A 354 1.04 12.36 14.58
C SER A 354 0.05 13.26 13.83
N ARG A 355 -0.71 12.72 12.88
CA ARG A 355 -1.80 13.44 12.20
C ARG A 355 -2.88 13.93 13.17
N SER A 356 -3.12 13.19 14.26
CA SER A 356 -4.02 13.59 15.34
C SER A 356 -3.57 14.88 16.04
N THR A 357 -2.25 15.10 16.18
CA THR A 357 -1.72 16.35 16.77
C THR A 357 -2.07 17.55 15.90
N PHE A 358 -1.86 17.46 14.58
CA PHE A 358 -2.27 18.51 13.64
C PHE A 358 -3.78 18.76 13.69
N ASN A 359 -4.59 17.70 13.67
CA ASN A 359 -6.05 17.82 13.73
C ASN A 359 -6.54 18.47 15.02
N SER A 360 -5.93 18.12 16.16
CA SER A 360 -6.26 18.73 17.45
C SER A 360 -5.96 20.23 17.45
N ILE A 361 -4.79 20.64 16.94
CA ILE A 361 -4.42 22.06 16.84
C ILE A 361 -5.38 22.80 15.91
N ILE A 362 -5.73 22.22 14.76
CA ILE A 362 -6.70 22.80 13.81
C ILE A 362 -8.05 23.03 14.49
N ALA A 363 -8.56 22.03 15.23
CA ALA A 363 -9.82 22.14 15.94
C ALA A 363 -9.79 23.27 16.98
N CYS A 364 -8.71 23.38 17.77
CA CYS A 364 -8.53 24.48 18.72
C CYS A 364 -8.47 25.85 18.02
N LEU A 365 -7.78 25.96 16.88
CA LEU A 365 -7.74 27.21 16.10
C LEU A 365 -9.12 27.61 15.59
N SER A 366 -9.95 26.66 15.18
CA SER A 366 -11.35 26.91 14.78
C SER A 366 -12.21 27.41 15.95
N GLU A 367 -12.03 26.83 17.14
CA GLU A 367 -12.73 27.30 18.35
C GLU A 367 -12.30 28.73 18.73
N LEU A 368 -11.00 29.01 18.69
CA LEU A 368 -10.44 30.34 18.98
C LEU A 368 -10.93 31.39 17.96
N GLU A 369 -11.00 31.04 16.68
CA GLU A 369 -11.54 31.92 15.64
C GLU A 369 -13.01 32.27 15.90
N SER A 370 -13.81 31.34 16.42
CA SER A 370 -15.21 31.59 16.80
C SER A 370 -15.36 32.59 17.96
N HIS A 371 -14.32 32.77 18.78
CA HIS A 371 -14.25 33.79 19.83
C HIS A 371 -13.62 35.11 19.35
N GLY A 372 -13.21 35.18 18.09
CA GLY A 372 -12.67 36.37 17.44
C GLY A 372 -11.15 36.51 17.47
N PHE A 373 -10.41 35.45 17.81
CA PHE A 373 -8.95 35.47 17.71
C PHE A 373 -8.49 35.48 16.24
N ASP A 374 -7.44 36.24 15.93
CA ASP A 374 -6.74 36.18 14.64
C ASP A 374 -5.75 35.01 14.66
N VAL A 375 -6.20 33.90 14.09
CA VAL A 375 -5.46 32.64 14.01
C VAL A 375 -4.72 32.44 12.69
N LYS A 376 -4.78 33.41 11.76
CA LYS A 376 -4.31 33.22 10.38
C LYS A 376 -2.83 32.86 10.29
N VAL A 377 -1.99 33.55 11.06
CA VAL A 377 -0.54 33.32 11.07
C VAL A 377 -0.21 31.90 11.55
N VAL A 378 -0.81 31.48 12.66
CA VAL A 378 -0.62 30.14 13.23
C VAL A 378 -1.15 29.07 12.28
N ARG A 379 -2.32 29.29 11.69
CA ARG A 379 -2.93 28.39 10.72
C ARG A 379 -2.08 28.24 9.45
N SER A 380 -1.59 29.34 8.87
CA SER A 380 -0.70 29.30 7.70
C SER A 380 0.58 28.52 8.00
N ARG A 381 1.21 28.78 9.17
CA ARG A 381 2.40 28.05 9.60
C ARG A 381 2.13 26.56 9.76
N LEU A 382 1.00 26.20 10.36
CA LEU A 382 0.59 24.80 10.53
C LEU A 382 0.38 24.08 9.20
N LEU A 383 -0.24 24.76 8.23
CA LEU A 383 -0.42 24.23 6.87
C LEU A 383 0.93 24.04 6.16
N GLU A 384 1.86 24.99 6.25
CA GLU A 384 3.21 24.82 5.72
C GLU A 384 3.91 23.60 6.32
N LEU A 385 3.86 23.43 7.65
CA LEU A 385 4.43 22.27 8.33
C LEU A 385 3.78 20.95 7.86
N GLN A 386 2.47 20.95 7.64
CA GLN A 386 1.77 19.80 7.08
C GLN A 386 2.25 19.47 5.67
N THR A 387 2.38 20.47 4.78
CA THR A 387 2.88 20.24 3.42
C THR A 387 4.32 19.72 3.41
N LEU A 388 5.17 20.21 4.31
CA LEU A 388 6.53 19.69 4.47
C LEU A 388 6.53 18.23 4.90
N LYS A 389 5.66 17.86 5.85
CA LYS A 389 5.49 16.46 6.28
C LYS A 389 5.05 15.56 5.12
N GLU A 390 4.05 15.96 4.35
CA GLU A 390 3.58 15.21 3.18
C GLU A 390 4.70 15.05 2.13
N SER A 391 5.52 16.08 1.92
CA SER A 391 6.67 16.00 1.00
C SER A 391 7.76 15.03 1.49
N GLN A 392 7.96 14.95 2.80
CA GLN A 392 8.94 14.05 3.41
C GLN A 392 8.48 12.58 3.29
N GLU A 393 7.20 12.28 3.48
CA GLU A 393 6.62 10.94 3.24
C GLU A 393 6.77 10.50 1.77
N GLN A 394 6.58 11.43 0.82
CA GLN A 394 6.81 11.17 -0.60
C GLN A 394 8.28 10.86 -0.92
N LEU A 395 9.22 11.61 -0.33
CA LEU A 395 10.65 11.37 -0.52
C LEU A 395 11.07 10.03 0.08
N GLN A 396 10.52 9.64 1.24
CA GLN A 396 10.77 8.32 1.82
C GLN A 396 10.27 7.19 0.92
N THR A 397 9.08 7.34 0.34
CA THR A 397 8.54 6.37 -0.62
C THR A 397 9.44 6.24 -1.85
N LYS A 398 9.88 7.36 -2.42
CA LYS A 398 10.81 7.36 -3.57
C LYS A 398 12.14 6.70 -3.22
N LEU A 399 12.68 6.97 -2.03
CA LEU A 399 13.91 6.34 -1.56
C LEU A 399 13.76 4.82 -1.47
N GLU A 400 12.64 4.33 -0.95
CA GLU A 400 12.41 2.89 -0.83
C GLU A 400 12.22 2.22 -2.20
N ASN A 401 11.56 2.90 -3.14
CA ASN A 401 11.46 2.42 -4.52
C ASN A 401 12.84 2.30 -5.19
N PHE A 402 13.71 3.31 -5.03
CA PHE A 402 15.07 3.25 -5.57
C PHE A 402 15.88 2.13 -4.94
N LYS A 403 15.75 1.88 -3.63
CA LYS A 403 16.40 0.73 -2.99
C LYS A 403 15.93 -0.60 -3.59
N CYS A 404 14.63 -0.75 -3.81
CA CYS A 404 14.08 -1.96 -4.44
C CYS A 404 14.64 -2.16 -5.86
N GLU A 405 14.67 -1.11 -6.69
CA GLU A 405 15.21 -1.17 -8.05
C GLU A 405 16.72 -1.54 -8.06
N ILE A 406 17.50 -1.00 -7.12
CA ILE A 406 18.92 -1.36 -6.98
C ILE A 406 19.08 -2.85 -6.70
N VAL A 407 18.27 -3.42 -5.79
CA VAL A 407 18.33 -4.84 -5.45
C VAL A 407 17.98 -5.72 -6.66
N GLU A 408 16.91 -5.36 -7.38
CA GLU A 408 16.50 -6.07 -8.60
C GLU A 408 17.61 -6.08 -9.66
N ARG A 409 18.18 -4.91 -9.96
CA ARG A 409 19.26 -4.77 -10.94
C ARG A 409 20.53 -5.51 -10.52
N THR A 410 20.83 -5.53 -9.23
CA THR A 410 21.97 -6.29 -8.69
C THR A 410 21.77 -7.80 -8.92
N ASN A 411 20.57 -8.31 -8.69
CA ASN A 411 20.25 -9.72 -8.92
C ASN A 411 20.26 -10.10 -10.41
N GLU A 412 19.84 -9.21 -11.29
CA GLU A 412 19.97 -9.40 -12.74
C GLU A 412 21.44 -9.45 -13.16
N GLU A 413 22.27 -8.55 -12.62
CA GLU A 413 23.71 -8.51 -12.88
C GLU A 413 24.40 -9.81 -12.44
N THR A 414 24.07 -10.36 -11.26
CA THR A 414 24.65 -11.62 -10.78
C THR A 414 24.26 -12.80 -11.68
N LYS A 415 23.01 -12.86 -12.15
CA LYS A 415 22.55 -13.90 -13.10
C LYS A 415 23.26 -13.79 -14.45
N ILE A 416 23.50 -12.57 -14.93
CA ILE A 416 24.27 -12.35 -16.17
C ILE A 416 25.72 -12.77 -15.98
N LYS A 417 26.35 -12.42 -14.85
CA LYS A 417 27.72 -12.85 -14.51
C LYS A 417 27.85 -14.37 -14.47
N ALA A 418 26.91 -15.08 -13.85
CA ALA A 418 26.92 -16.55 -13.83
C ALA A 418 26.85 -17.15 -15.24
N LYS A 419 25.98 -16.62 -16.11
CA LYS A 419 25.92 -17.06 -17.52
C LYS A 419 27.20 -16.76 -18.28
N LEU A 420 27.85 -15.63 -18.00
CA LEU A 420 29.14 -15.27 -18.58
C LEU A 420 30.22 -16.26 -18.15
N ASP A 421 30.27 -16.62 -16.87
CA ASP A 421 31.23 -17.60 -16.35
C ASP A 421 31.04 -18.99 -16.99
N ASP A 422 29.80 -19.40 -17.22
CA ASP A 422 29.51 -20.67 -17.91
C ASP A 422 29.94 -20.63 -19.38
N ALA A 423 29.66 -19.53 -20.09
CA ALA A 423 30.13 -19.35 -21.46
C ALA A 423 31.67 -19.33 -21.56
N ILE A 424 32.36 -18.72 -20.58
CA ILE A 424 33.84 -18.74 -20.51
C ILE A 424 34.36 -20.17 -20.35
N LYS A 425 33.71 -21.00 -19.52
CA LYS A 425 34.09 -22.43 -19.38
C LYS A 425 33.92 -23.19 -20.69
N GLU A 426 32.83 -22.96 -21.41
CA GLU A 426 32.58 -23.58 -22.73
C GLU A 426 33.63 -23.17 -23.76
N LEU A 427 34.00 -21.89 -23.81
CA LEU A 427 35.06 -21.38 -24.70
C LEU A 427 36.40 -22.08 -24.43
N ASN A 428 36.80 -22.19 -23.17
CA ASN A 428 38.05 -22.86 -22.79
C ASN A 428 38.06 -24.34 -23.22
N LEU A 429 36.92 -25.04 -23.13
CA LEU A 429 36.80 -26.43 -23.56
C LEU A 429 36.93 -26.57 -25.09
N ILE A 430 36.33 -25.65 -25.85
CA ILE A 430 36.44 -25.62 -27.31
C ILE A 430 37.88 -25.35 -27.74
N GLU A 431 38.57 -24.42 -27.07
CA GLU A 431 39.98 -24.11 -27.35
C GLU A 431 40.88 -25.34 -27.14
N GLU A 432 40.64 -26.12 -26.08
CA GLU A 432 41.36 -27.39 -25.86
C GLU A 432 41.12 -28.41 -26.99
N GLN A 433 39.89 -28.49 -27.50
CA GLN A 433 39.56 -29.38 -28.63
C GLN A 433 40.22 -28.92 -29.92
N ILE A 434 40.25 -27.61 -30.21
CA ILE A 434 40.95 -27.04 -31.35
C ILE A 434 42.43 -27.41 -31.30
N ASN A 435 43.07 -27.25 -30.14
CA ASN A 435 44.48 -27.62 -29.96
C ASN A 435 44.74 -29.11 -30.23
N LYS A 436 43.87 -30.02 -29.77
CA LYS A 436 43.98 -31.46 -30.06
C LYS A 436 43.85 -31.77 -31.56
N VAL A 437 42.97 -31.08 -32.27
CA VAL A 437 42.79 -31.25 -33.71
C VAL A 437 43.99 -30.69 -34.48
N ASP A 438 44.54 -29.55 -34.07
CA ASP A 438 45.72 -28.96 -34.71
C ASP A 438 46.96 -29.88 -34.58
N GLU A 439 47.15 -30.52 -33.43
CA GLU A 439 48.21 -31.52 -33.25
C GLU A 439 48.01 -32.76 -34.12
N LYS A 440 46.78 -33.24 -34.29
CA LYS A 440 46.48 -34.32 -35.24
C LYS A 440 46.76 -33.90 -36.68
N LYS A 441 46.39 -32.67 -37.06
CA LYS A 441 46.67 -32.10 -38.38
C LYS A 441 48.17 -32.06 -38.66
N LYS A 442 48.99 -31.57 -37.73
CA LYS A 442 50.47 -31.56 -37.87
C LYS A 442 51.04 -32.95 -38.14
N ARG A 443 50.57 -33.97 -37.43
CA ARG A 443 51.00 -35.37 -37.64
C ARG A 443 50.63 -35.88 -39.04
N ILE A 444 49.39 -35.65 -39.48
CA ILE A 444 48.92 -36.09 -40.79
C ILE A 444 49.71 -35.39 -41.91
N VAL A 445 49.95 -34.08 -41.78
CA VAL A 445 50.75 -33.32 -42.76
C VAL A 445 52.16 -33.90 -42.88
N SER A 446 52.83 -34.20 -41.76
CA SER A 446 54.15 -34.84 -41.78
C SER A 446 54.14 -36.22 -42.47
N MET A 447 53.10 -37.03 -42.27
CA MET A 447 52.95 -38.30 -42.97
C MET A 447 52.75 -38.12 -44.48
N ILE A 448 52.05 -37.06 -44.90
CA ILE A 448 51.88 -36.73 -46.32
C ILE A 448 53.24 -36.34 -46.92
N GLU A 449 53.99 -35.43 -46.29
CA GLU A 449 55.32 -35.01 -46.77
C GLU A 449 56.31 -36.18 -46.90
N GLU A 450 56.27 -37.14 -45.97
CA GLU A 450 57.06 -38.37 -46.04
C GLU A 450 56.66 -39.25 -47.23
N ASN A 451 55.36 -39.41 -47.46
CA ASN A 451 54.85 -40.21 -48.58
C ASN A 451 55.12 -39.54 -49.93
N ASP A 452 54.94 -38.23 -50.04
CA ASP A 452 55.28 -37.46 -51.25
C ASP A 452 56.76 -37.63 -51.59
N SER A 453 57.64 -37.62 -50.58
CA SER A 453 59.07 -37.89 -50.75
C SER A 453 59.36 -39.31 -51.25
N LYS A 454 58.59 -40.32 -50.82
CA LYS A 454 58.71 -41.70 -51.30
C LYS A 454 58.20 -41.84 -52.75
N ILE A 455 57.07 -41.22 -53.07
CA ILE A 455 56.50 -41.19 -54.41
C ILE A 455 57.49 -40.54 -55.39
N ALA A 456 58.11 -39.42 -55.01
CA ALA A 456 59.12 -38.75 -55.83
C ALA A 456 60.32 -39.66 -56.18
N LYS A 457 60.80 -40.47 -55.22
CA LYS A 457 61.88 -41.44 -55.45
C LYS A 457 61.46 -42.58 -56.38
N LEU A 458 60.24 -43.07 -56.23
CA LEU A 458 59.69 -44.12 -57.11
C LEU A 458 59.52 -43.60 -58.54
N ASN A 459 58.96 -42.39 -58.71
CA ASN A 459 58.82 -41.76 -60.03
C ASN A 459 60.18 -41.58 -60.71
N TRP A 460 61.20 -41.11 -59.97
CA TRP A 460 62.56 -41.01 -60.51
C TRP A 460 63.12 -42.37 -60.97
N SER A 461 62.83 -43.45 -60.23
CA SER A 461 63.26 -44.80 -60.60
C SER A 461 62.49 -45.33 -61.81
N ASP A 462 61.20 -45.04 -61.91
CA ASP A 462 60.34 -45.39 -63.05
C ASP A 462 60.82 -44.70 -64.33
N ASP A 463 61.14 -43.40 -64.27
CA ASP A 463 61.70 -42.64 -65.38
C ASP A 463 63.02 -43.25 -65.88
N LEU A 464 63.91 -43.64 -64.95
CA LEU A 464 65.19 -44.27 -65.27
C LEU A 464 65.02 -45.60 -66.01
N VAL A 465 64.12 -46.47 -65.49
CA VAL A 465 63.82 -47.77 -66.13
C VAL A 465 63.16 -47.57 -67.49
N ASN A 466 62.24 -46.62 -67.61
CA ASN A 466 61.62 -46.28 -68.89
C ASN A 466 62.65 -45.81 -69.93
N GLU A 467 63.62 -44.99 -69.55
CA GLU A 467 64.71 -44.57 -70.45
C GLU A 467 65.55 -45.78 -70.92
N GLU A 468 65.81 -46.73 -70.01
CA GLU A 468 66.55 -47.96 -70.30
C GLU A 468 65.79 -48.90 -71.26
N ILE A 469 64.47 -49.06 -71.05
CA ILE A 469 63.57 -49.78 -71.95
C ILE A 469 63.57 -49.13 -73.34
N GLN A 470 63.45 -47.80 -73.43
CA GLN A 470 63.47 -47.08 -74.71
C GLN A 470 64.79 -47.30 -75.45
N LYS A 471 65.94 -47.26 -74.76
CA LYS A 471 67.25 -47.59 -75.35
C LYS A 471 67.29 -49.04 -75.85
N PHE A 472 66.73 -49.98 -75.09
CA PHE A 472 66.67 -51.38 -75.52
C PHE A 472 65.80 -51.56 -76.77
N VAL A 473 64.61 -50.95 -76.81
CA VAL A 473 63.71 -50.96 -77.98
C VAL A 473 64.43 -50.40 -79.21
N GLN A 474 65.08 -49.24 -79.09
CA GLN A 474 65.84 -48.65 -80.20
C GLN A 474 66.98 -49.55 -80.68
N ASN A 475 67.73 -50.16 -79.75
CA ASN A 475 68.81 -51.09 -80.09
C ASN A 475 68.28 -52.34 -80.79
N PHE A 476 67.16 -52.89 -80.32
CA PHE A 476 66.49 -54.04 -80.92
C PHE A 476 66.02 -53.71 -82.34
N GLU A 477 65.32 -52.60 -82.54
CA GLU A 477 64.86 -52.14 -83.85
C GLU A 477 66.03 -51.93 -84.82
N ARG A 478 67.13 -51.32 -84.35
CA ARG A 478 68.35 -51.13 -85.15
C ARG A 478 68.98 -52.46 -85.59
N LEU A 479 69.08 -53.43 -84.68
CA LEU A 479 69.65 -54.74 -85.00
C LEU A 479 68.75 -55.52 -85.97
N ALA A 480 67.43 -55.49 -85.75
CA ALA A 480 66.45 -56.15 -86.60
C ALA A 480 66.42 -55.57 -88.03
N GLY A 481 66.69 -54.27 -88.20
CA GLY A 481 66.74 -53.60 -89.51
C GLY A 481 68.09 -53.63 -90.24
N SER A 482 69.11 -54.29 -89.68
CA SER A 482 70.46 -54.34 -90.28
C SER A 482 70.53 -55.38 -91.42
N PRO A 483 71.21 -55.10 -92.55
CA PRO A 483 71.39 -56.07 -93.63
C PRO A 483 72.24 -57.27 -93.18
N TRP A 484 71.94 -58.46 -93.70
CA TRP A 484 72.60 -59.73 -93.37
C TRP A 484 74.04 -59.85 -93.88
#